data_AF-A0A149VGE4-F1
#
_entry.id   AF-A0A149VGE4-F1
#
_cell.length_a   1.000
_cell.length_b   1.000
_cell.length_c   1.000
_cell.angle_alpha   90.00
_cell.angle_beta   90.00
_cell.angle_gamma   90.00
#
_symmetry.space_group_name_H-M   'P 1'
#
loop_
_entity.id
_entity.type
_entity.pdbx_description
1 polymer ?
#
loop_
_entity_poly.entity_id
_entity_poly.type
_entity_poly.pdbx_seq_one_letter_code
_entity_poly.pdbx_strand_id
1 'polypeptide(L)' 'MGKTPKLIQSIERSAAILEIIAQEGGSARLQQIAGISGIGKTTVHNILQTLDHLGYVQRRTGD' A
#
# COMPACT_ATOMS: atom_id res chain seq x y z
N MET A 1 30.34 13.49 3.69
CA MET A 1 29.15 12.60 3.68
C MET A 1 27.93 13.47 3.48
N GLY A 2 27.23 13.36 2.35
CA GLY A 2 25.97 14.09 2.12
C GLY A 2 24.88 13.59 3.08
N LYS A 3 23.96 14.47 3.50
CA LYS A 3 22.82 14.06 4.35
C LYS A 3 21.90 13.14 3.54
N THR A 4 21.66 11.92 4.03
CA THR A 4 20.63 11.03 3.47
C THR A 4 19.28 11.75 3.48
N PRO A 5 18.53 11.75 2.36
CA PRO A 5 17.22 12.40 2.33
C PRO A 5 16.30 11.78 3.38
N LYS A 6 15.62 12.65 4.15
CA LYS A 6 14.56 12.21 5.06
C LYS A 6 13.36 11.82 4.20
N LEU A 7 13.11 10.52 4.09
CA LEU A 7 11.98 10.00 3.33
C LEU A 7 10.66 10.30 4.05
N ILE A 8 9.60 10.49 3.25
CA ILE A 8 8.24 10.71 3.75
C ILE A 8 7.59 9.34 3.92
N GLN A 9 7.41 8.94 5.17
CA GLN A 9 6.91 7.61 5.53
C GLN A 9 5.57 7.23 4.88
N SER A 10 4.67 8.18 4.66
CA SER A 10 3.39 7.90 3.98
C SER A 10 3.61 7.50 2.52
N ILE A 11 4.57 8.11 1.83
CA ILE A 11 4.91 7.76 0.44
C ILE A 11 5.59 6.39 0.38
N GLU A 12 6.52 6.11 1.30
CA GLU A 12 7.18 4.79 1.38
C GLU A 12 6.15 3.67 1.58
N ARG A 13 5.17 3.87 2.46
CA ARG A 13 4.11 2.90 2.72
C ARG A 13 3.18 2.72 1.52
N SER A 14 2.80 3.81 0.84
CA SER A 14 1.98 3.73 -0.37
C SER A 14 2.68 2.97 -1.48
N ALA A 15 3.97 3.24 -1.72
CA ALA A 15 4.77 2.51 -2.69
C ALA A 15 4.87 1.01 -2.32
N ALA A 16 5.19 0.70 -1.06
CA ALA A 16 5.27 -0.69 -0.60
C ALA A 16 3.95 -1.47 -0.81
N ILE A 17 2.80 -0.83 -0.58
CA ILE A 17 1.49 -1.45 -0.81
C ILE A 17 1.26 -1.75 -2.31
N LEU A 18 1.62 -0.82 -3.20
CA LEU A 18 1.51 -1.02 -4.66
C LEU A 18 2.41 -2.16 -5.15
N GLU A 19 3.64 -2.22 -4.65
CA GLU A 19 4.59 -3.29 -4.95
C GLU A 19 4.04 -4.66 -4.52
N ILE A 20 3.48 -4.75 -3.31
CA ILE A 20 2.86 -6.00 -2.83
C ILE A 20 1.71 -6.43 -3.75
N ILE A 21 0.83 -5.50 -4.15
CA ILE A 21 -0.28 -5.81 -5.06
C ILE A 21 0.25 -6.31 -6.41
N ALA A 22 1.29 -5.69 -6.95
CA ALA A 22 1.92 -6.11 -8.19
C ALA A 22 2.54 -7.52 -8.08
N GLN A 23 3.24 -7.80 -6.98
CA GLN A 23 3.88 -9.09 -6.70
C GLN A 23 2.86 -10.23 -6.51
N GLU A 24 1.67 -9.93 -5.96
CA GLU A 24 0.57 -10.88 -5.80
C GLU A 24 -0.26 -11.08 -7.09
N GLY A 25 0.22 -10.62 -8.26
CA GLY A 25 -0.45 -10.80 -9.55
C GLY A 25 -1.48 -9.72 -9.87
N GLY A 26 -1.36 -8.54 -9.28
CA GLY A 26 -2.21 -7.37 -9.55
C GLY A 26 -3.46 -7.28 -8.67
N SER A 27 -3.60 -8.14 -7.68
CA SER A 27 -4.65 -8.07 -6.66
C SER A 27 -4.21 -8.73 -5.37
N ALA A 28 -4.52 -8.11 -4.23
CA ALA A 28 -4.24 -8.68 -2.92
C ALA A 28 -5.32 -8.30 -1.92
N ARG A 29 -5.64 -9.20 -0.98
CA ARG A 29 -6.60 -8.91 0.10
C ARG A 29 -5.96 -8.00 1.14
N LEU A 30 -6.78 -7.15 1.77
CA LEU A 30 -6.31 -6.22 2.82
C LEU A 30 -5.51 -6.92 3.92
N GLN A 31 -5.92 -8.13 4.33
CA GLN A 31 -5.22 -8.90 5.35
C GLN A 31 -3.83 -9.35 4.89
N GLN A 32 -3.68 -9.79 3.63
CA GLN A 32 -2.38 -10.18 3.06
C GLN A 32 -1.46 -8.96 2.99
N ILE A 33 -1.96 -7.82 2.49
CA ILE A 33 -1.19 -6.58 2.39
C ILE A 33 -0.68 -6.14 3.77
N ALA A 34 -1.53 -6.17 4.80
CA ALA A 34 -1.14 -5.84 6.17
C ALA A 34 -0.10 -6.81 6.74
N GLY A 35 -0.25 -8.11 6.46
CA GLY A 35 0.70 -9.14 6.89
C GLY A 35 2.07 -8.98 6.23
N ILE A 36 2.12 -8.82 4.91
CA ILE A 36 3.37 -8.72 4.13
C ILE A 36 4.10 -7.39 4.43
N SER A 37 3.36 -6.28 4.47
CA SER A 37 3.97 -4.96 4.71
C SER A 37 4.38 -4.70 6.17
N GLY A 38 3.84 -5.47 7.12
CA GLY A 38 3.96 -5.17 8.56
C GLY A 38 3.24 -3.90 8.99
N ILE A 39 2.43 -3.29 8.13
CA ILE A 39 1.67 -2.06 8.40
C ILE A 39 0.33 -2.43 9.07
N GLY A 40 -0.06 -1.67 10.08
CA GLY A 40 -1.36 -1.87 10.75
C GLY A 40 -2.55 -1.78 9.78
N LYS A 41 -3.54 -2.67 9.93
CA LYS A 41 -4.70 -2.77 9.03
C LYS A 41 -5.43 -1.45 8.77
N THR A 42 -5.64 -0.62 9.80
CA THR A 42 -6.28 0.70 9.65
C THR A 42 -5.46 1.62 8.75
N THR A 43 -4.13 1.60 8.88
CA THR A 43 -3.24 2.38 8.03
C THR A 43 -3.25 1.87 6.58
N VAL A 44 -3.20 0.55 6.38
CA VAL A 44 -3.34 -0.04 5.05
C VAL A 44 -4.68 0.34 4.42
N HIS A 45 -5.77 0.26 5.19
CA HIS A 45 -7.10 0.64 4.73
C HIS A 45 -7.16 2.09 4.24
N ASN A 46 -6.64 3.03 5.04
CA ASN A 46 -6.64 4.45 4.71
C ASN A 46 -5.78 4.74 3.48
N ILE A 47 -4.61 4.11 3.37
CA ILE A 47 -3.76 4.26 2.18
C ILE A 47 -4.45 3.70 0.94
N LEU A 48 -5.03 2.49 1.02
CA LEU A 48 -5.78 1.91 -0.09
C LEU A 48 -6.98 2.77 -0.48
N GLN A 49 -7.68 3.40 0.47
CA GLN A 49 -8.74 4.36 0.18
C GLN A 49 -8.22 5.57 -0.62
N THR A 50 -7.08 6.13 -0.24
CA THR A 50 -6.45 7.23 -0.98
C THR A 50 -6.00 6.78 -2.37
N LEU A 51 -5.35 5.62 -2.49
CA LEU A 51 -4.90 5.08 -3.78
C LEU A 51 -6.07 4.76 -4.72
N ASP A 52 -7.18 4.27 -4.19
CA ASP A 52 -8.42 4.02 -4.93
C ASP A 52 -9.05 5.33 -5.43
N HIS A 53 -9.14 6.35 -4.56
CA HIS A 53 -9.60 7.68 -4.95
C HIS A 53 -8.72 8.33 -6.03
N LEU A 54 -7.42 8.07 -6.01
CA LEU A 54 -6.46 8.56 -7.01
C LEU A 54 -6.41 7.71 -8.29
N GLY A 55 -7.09 6.56 -8.33
CA GLY A 55 -7.14 5.67 -9.49
C GLY A 55 -5.94 4.74 -9.67
N TYR A 56 -5.08 4.58 -8.65
CA TYR A 56 -3.94 3.65 -8.70
C TYR A 56 -4.32 2.21 -8.43
N VAL A 57 -5.38 1.99 -7.67
CA VAL A 57 -5.95 0.68 -7.36
C VAL A 57 -7.46 0.74 -7.50
N GLN A 58 -8.10 -0.42 -7.57
CA GLN A 58 -9.56 -0.51 -7.56
C GLN A 58 -9.99 -1.55 -6.54
N ARG A 59 -10.92 -1.19 -5.65
CA ARG A 59 -11.59 -2.17 -4.79
C ARG A 59 -12.52 -3.05 -5.62
N ARG A 60 -12.22 -4.35 -5.70
CA ARG A 60 -13.17 -5.33 -6.24
C ARG A 60 -14.18 -5.69 -5.15
N THR A 61 -15.44 -5.36 -5.37
CA THR A 61 -16.53 -5.84 -4.51
C THR A 61 -16.79 -7.30 -4.84
N GLY A 62 -16.41 -8.23 -3.95
CA GLY A 62 -16.80 -9.64 -4.04
C GLY A 62 -15.68 -10.70 -4.07
N ASP A 63 -14.49 -10.42 -3.52
CA ASP A 63 -13.44 -11.45 -3.26
C ASP A 63 -13.17 -11.65 -1.76
#